data_AF-A0AA35CHS7-F1
#
_entry.id   AF-A0AA35CHS7-F1
#
_cell.length_a   1.000
_cell.length_b   1.000
_cell.length_c   1.000
_cell.angle_alpha   90.00
_cell.angle_beta   90.00
_cell.angle_gamma   90.00
#
_symmetry.space_group_name_H-M   'P 1'
#
loop_
_entity.id
_entity.type
_entity.pdbx_description
1 polymer ?
#
loop_
_entity_poly.entity_id
_entity_poly.type
_entity_poly.pdbx_seq_one_letter_code
_entity_poly.pdbx_strand_id
1 'polypeptide(L)'
;MNLEELRDRYVAFQMDGHPDLTEFLDRVVAGDFGPVSPELLAEFLDSVEADIVGNMETMAAANPDLAARKDEALAAQLEWLRRIREKYVARR
;
A
#
# COMPACT_ATOMS: atom_id res chain seq x y z
N MET A 1 10.49 -5.87 -14.08
CA MET A 1 10.07 -5.29 -12.79
C MET A 1 9.83 -6.43 -11.82
N ASN A 2 10.47 -6.39 -10.66
CA ASN A 2 10.21 -7.29 -9.54
C ASN A 2 9.60 -6.50 -8.35
N LEU A 3 9.32 -7.20 -7.24
CA LEU A 3 8.70 -6.58 -6.06
C LEU A 3 9.56 -5.47 -5.46
N GLU A 4 10.85 -5.73 -5.28
CA GLU A 4 11.80 -4.78 -4.70
C GLU A 4 11.88 -3.49 -5.52
N GLU A 5 12.04 -3.62 -6.83
CA GLU A 5 12.06 -2.49 -7.76
C GLU A 5 10.75 -1.69 -7.79
N LEU A 6 9.61 -2.33 -7.52
CA LEU A 6 8.31 -1.66 -7.45
C LEU A 6 8.14 -0.93 -6.10
N ARG A 7 8.60 -1.54 -5.00
CA ARG A 7 8.64 -0.90 -3.68
C ARG A 7 9.58 0.31 -3.66
N ASP A 8 10.76 0.19 -4.24
CA ASP A 8 11.72 1.30 -4.32
C ASP A 8 11.13 2.49 -5.09
N ARG A 9 10.40 2.22 -6.18
CA ARG A 9 9.68 3.26 -6.93
C ARG A 9 8.56 3.89 -6.09
N TYR A 10 7.83 3.10 -5.32
CA TYR A 10 6.80 3.63 -4.44
C TYR A 10 7.39 4.51 -3.33
N VAL A 11 8.49 4.07 -2.71
CA VAL A 11 9.20 4.86 -1.69
C VAL A 11 9.71 6.17 -2.30
N ALA A 12 10.34 6.13 -3.48
CA ALA A 12 10.78 7.34 -4.17
C ALA A 12 9.60 8.28 -4.47
N PHE A 13 8.47 7.73 -4.93
CA PHE A 13 7.25 8.49 -5.19
C PHE A 13 6.69 9.18 -3.94
N GLN A 14 6.71 8.48 -2.79
CA GLN A 14 6.32 9.08 -1.50
C GLN A 14 7.30 10.19 -1.06
N MET A 15 8.60 9.99 -1.26
CA MET A 15 9.63 10.98 -0.90
C MET A 15 9.56 12.24 -1.77
N ASP A 16 9.11 12.12 -3.02
CA ASP A 16 8.87 13.24 -3.93
C ASP A 16 7.60 14.06 -3.58
N GLY A 17 6.93 13.73 -2.47
CA GLY A 17 5.78 14.49 -1.97
C GLY A 17 4.42 13.94 -2.40
N HIS A 18 4.37 12.73 -2.99
CA HIS A 18 3.13 12.06 -3.37
C HIS A 18 2.84 10.86 -2.45
N PRO A 19 2.16 11.05 -1.30
CA PRO A 19 1.90 9.95 -0.37
C PRO A 19 0.77 9.01 -0.82
N ASP A 20 0.08 9.29 -1.92
CA ASP A 20 -1.13 8.57 -2.32
C ASP A 20 -0.80 7.30 -3.12
N LEU A 21 -1.04 6.15 -2.47
CA LEU A 21 -0.96 4.83 -3.09
C LEU A 21 -1.82 4.71 -4.37
N THR A 22 -2.99 5.35 -4.41
CA THR A 22 -3.90 5.31 -5.56
C THR A 22 -3.27 5.98 -6.77
N GLU A 23 -2.64 7.14 -6.57
CA GLU A 23 -1.95 7.87 -7.64
C GLU A 23 -0.77 7.05 -8.19
N PHE A 24 0.01 6.44 -7.30
CA PHE A 24 1.09 5.55 -7.70
C PHE A 24 0.58 4.38 -8.56
N LEU A 25 -0.48 3.70 -8.11
CA LEU A 25 -1.06 2.56 -8.82
C LEU A 25 -1.68 2.95 -10.16
N ASP A 26 -2.32 4.12 -10.25
CA ASP A 26 -2.83 4.66 -11.51
C ASP A 26 -1.71 4.85 -12.55
N ARG A 27 -0.53 5.33 -12.12
CA ARG A 27 0.65 5.46 -12.99
C ARG A 27 1.27 4.11 -13.36
N VAL A 28 1.28 3.15 -12.44
CA VAL A 28 1.72 1.77 -12.71
C VAL A 28 0.87 1.13 -13.81
N VAL A 29 -0.46 1.22 -13.71
CA VAL A 29 -1.35 0.63 -14.74
C VAL A 29 -1.34 1.41 -16.05
N ALA A 30 -1.01 2.70 -16.04
CA ALA A 30 -0.75 3.49 -17.25
C ALA A 30 0.55 3.08 -17.96
N GLY A 31 1.44 2.35 -17.29
CA GLY A 31 2.70 1.87 -17.84
C GLY A 31 3.89 2.82 -17.65
N ASP A 32 3.76 3.86 -16.82
CA ASP A 32 4.81 4.88 -16.57
C ASP A 32 6.13 4.26 -16.08
N PHE A 33 6.05 3.13 -15.38
CA PHE A 33 7.19 2.44 -14.81
C PHE A 33 7.61 1.19 -15.59
N GLY A 34 6.97 0.93 -16.74
CA GLY A 34 7.09 -0.30 -17.50
C GLY A 34 6.06 -1.36 -17.13
N PRO A 35 6.13 -2.55 -17.75
CA PRO A 35 5.12 -3.60 -17.55
C PRO A 35 5.18 -4.18 -16.13
N VAL A 36 4.03 -4.17 -15.46
CA VAL A 36 3.77 -4.83 -14.18
C VAL A 36 2.71 -5.91 -14.38
N SER A 37 2.97 -7.11 -13.90
CA SER A 37 1.97 -8.18 -13.95
C SER A 37 0.95 -8.03 -12.82
N PRO A 38 -0.29 -8.52 -12.99
CA PRO A 38 -1.30 -8.51 -11.92
C PRO A 38 -0.82 -9.22 -10.64
N GLU A 39 -0.06 -10.30 -10.78
CA GLU A 39 0.49 -11.07 -9.66
C GLU A 39 1.50 -10.24 -8.88
N LEU A 40 2.41 -9.54 -9.58
CA LEU A 40 3.35 -8.62 -8.96
C LEU A 40 2.64 -7.46 -8.26
N LEU A 41 1.55 -6.96 -8.84
CA LEU A 41 0.74 -5.91 -8.22
C LEU A 41 0.03 -6.40 -6.95
N ALA A 42 -0.46 -7.65 -6.96
CA ALA A 42 -1.05 -8.28 -5.78
C ALA A 42 -0.01 -8.45 -4.67
N GLU A 43 1.18 -8.97 -4.99
CA GLU A 43 2.30 -9.14 -4.06
C GLU A 43 2.75 -7.79 -3.47
N PHE A 44 2.78 -6.74 -4.29
CA PHE A 44 3.05 -5.38 -3.81
C PHE A 44 2.01 -4.90 -2.81
N LEU A 45 0.72 -5.10 -3.09
CA LEU A 45 -0.35 -4.74 -2.16
C LEU A 45 -0.32 -5.57 -0.86
N ASP A 46 0.09 -6.84 -0.92
CA ASP A 46 0.37 -7.65 0.27
C ASP A 46 1.48 -7.04 1.12
N SER A 47 2.56 -6.56 0.48
CA SER A 47 3.66 -5.89 1.20
C SER A 47 3.24 -4.58 1.85
N VAL A 48 2.39 -3.78 1.17
CA VAL A 48 1.83 -2.54 1.73
C VAL A 48 0.92 -2.83 2.92
N GLU A 49 0.13 -3.90 2.86
CA GLU A 49 -0.71 -4.33 3.98
C GLU A 49 0.13 -4.65 5.22
N ALA A 50 1.21 -5.42 5.03
CA ALA A 50 2.14 -5.76 6.11
C ALA A 50 2.80 -4.50 6.70
N ASP A 51 3.21 -3.56 5.86
CA ASP A 51 3.79 -2.28 6.30
C ASP A 51 2.78 -1.44 7.11
N ILE A 52 1.50 -1.39 6.70
CA ILE A 52 0.43 -0.70 7.45
C ILE A 52 0.24 -1.33 8.82
N VAL A 53 0.06 -2.65 8.88
CA VAL A 53 -0.15 -3.39 10.14
C VAL A 53 1.03 -3.15 11.08
N GLY A 54 2.27 -3.37 10.61
CA GLY A 54 3.47 -3.22 11.43
C GLY A 54 3.70 -1.80 11.94
N ASN A 55 3.42 -0.78 11.10
CA ASN A 55 3.52 0.62 11.52
C ASN A 55 2.48 0.97 12.59
N MET A 56 1.24 0.49 12.44
CA MET A 56 0.19 0.75 13.42
C MET A 56 0.46 0.05 14.75
N GLU A 57 0.97 -1.18 14.74
CA GLU A 57 1.40 -1.88 15.94
C GLU A 57 2.53 -1.13 16.65
N THR A 58 3.52 -0.66 15.89
CA THR A 58 4.63 0.14 16.41
C THR A 58 4.14 1.45 17.03
N MET A 59 3.27 2.19 16.34
CA MET A 59 2.70 3.44 16.85
C MET A 59 1.81 3.24 18.09
N ALA A 60 1.02 2.17 18.12
CA ALA A 60 0.21 1.82 19.28
C ALA A 60 1.07 1.45 20.50
N ALA A 61 2.16 0.70 20.29
CA ALA A 61 3.09 0.37 21.36
C ALA A 61 3.77 1.62 21.95
N ALA A 62 4.01 2.64 21.12
CA ALA A 62 4.63 3.90 21.54
C ALA A 62 3.66 4.94 22.12
N ASN A 63 2.35 4.84 21.83
CA ASN A 63 1.36 5.84 22.22
C ASN A 63 0.03 5.20 22.72
N PRO A 64 -0.26 5.30 24.04
CA PRO A 64 -1.49 4.76 24.62
C PRO A 64 -2.80 5.24 23.99
N ASP A 65 -2.85 6.50 23.53
CA ASP A 65 -4.04 7.06 22.88
C ASP A 65 -4.30 6.42 21.52
N LEU A 66 -3.23 6.06 20.80
CA LEU A 66 -3.33 5.33 19.54
C LEU A 66 -3.64 3.86 19.77
N ALA A 67 -3.11 3.26 20.84
CA ALA A 67 -3.42 1.87 21.21
C ALA A 67 -4.92 1.66 21.42
N ALA A 68 -5.60 2.59 22.09
CA ALA A 68 -7.04 2.53 22.34
C ALA A 68 -7.90 2.56 21.06
N ARG A 69 -7.35 3.08 19.95
CA ARG A 69 -8.06 3.25 18.66
C ARG A 69 -7.49 2.38 17.54
N LYS A 70 -6.47 1.57 17.84
CA LYS A 70 -5.69 0.82 16.85
C LYS A 70 -6.58 -0.07 15.98
N ASP A 71 -7.47 -0.82 16.61
CA ASP A 71 -8.27 -1.84 15.91
C ASP A 71 -9.30 -1.21 14.97
N GLU A 72 -9.95 -0.11 15.38
CA GLU A 72 -10.88 0.64 14.52
C GLU A 72 -10.14 1.27 13.34
N ALA A 73 -9.01 1.92 13.62
CA ALA A 73 -8.19 2.53 12.57
C ALA A 73 -7.64 1.47 11.61
N LEU A 74 -7.23 0.29 12.10
CA LEU A 74 -6.70 -0.79 11.28
C LEU A 74 -7.80 -1.36 10.38
N ALA A 75 -8.99 -1.61 10.92
CA ALA A 75 -10.12 -2.07 10.12
C ALA A 75 -10.46 -1.09 8.98
N ALA A 76 -10.41 0.22 9.24
CA ALA A 76 -10.64 1.24 8.21
C ALA A 76 -9.56 1.22 7.11
N GLN A 77 -8.28 1.05 7.48
CA GLN A 77 -7.17 0.94 6.53
C GLN A 77 -7.25 -0.34 5.69
N LEU A 78 -7.58 -1.47 6.31
CA LEU A 78 -7.73 -2.75 5.59
C LEU A 78 -8.92 -2.73 4.62
N GLU A 79 -10.04 -2.11 5.00
CA GLU A 79 -11.18 -1.94 4.08
C GLU A 79 -10.82 -1.00 2.91
N TRP A 80 -10.07 0.07 3.16
CA TRP A 80 -9.55 0.92 2.09
C TRP A 80 -8.63 0.15 1.13
N LEU A 81 -7.69 -0.62 1.67
CA LEU A 81 -6.77 -1.43 0.85
C LEU A 81 -7.50 -2.53 0.07
N ARG A 82 -8.53 -3.14 0.65
CA ARG A 82 -9.41 -4.11 -0.03
C ARG A 82 -10.04 -3.51 -1.28
N ARG A 83 -10.55 -2.27 -1.20
CA ARG A 83 -11.13 -1.56 -2.37
C ARG A 83 -10.08 -1.23 -3.43
N ILE A 84 -8.85 -0.92 -3.01
CA ILE A 84 -7.72 -0.73 -3.93
C ILE A 84 -7.44 -2.04 -4.66
N ARG A 85 -7.31 -3.17 -3.94
CA ARG A 85 -7.11 -4.49 -4.57
C ARG A 85 -8.19 -4.82 -5.59
N GLU A 86 -9.46 -4.56 -5.26
CA GLU A 86 -10.57 -4.75 -6.21
C GLU A 86 -10.43 -3.89 -7.47
N LYS A 87 -9.98 -2.64 -7.34
CA LYS A 87 -9.79 -1.73 -8.50
C LYS A 87 -8.68 -2.22 -9.43
N TYR A 88 -7.55 -2.66 -8.88
CA TYR A 88 -6.32 -2.86 -9.65
C TYR A 88 -5.98 -4.32 -9.95
N VAL A 89 -6.43 -5.28 -9.14
CA VAL A 89 -6.09 -6.71 -9.28
C VAL A 89 -7.29 -7.52 -9.76
N ALA A 90 -8.52 -7.20 -9.33
CA ALA A 90 -9.71 -8.01 -9.63
C ALA A 90 -10.28 -7.84 -11.06
N ARG A 91 -9.67 -6.98 -11.90
CA ARG A 91 -10.07 -6.78 -13.31
C ARG A 91 -9.09 -7.47 -14.27
N ARG A 92 -9.09 -8.81 -14.32
CA ARG A 92 -8.67 -9.58 -15.50
C ARG A 92 -9.46 -10.88 -15.60
#